data_AF-A0A380WPV8-F1
#
_entry.id   AF-A0A380WPV8-F1
#
_cell.length_a   1.000
_cell.length_b   1.000
_cell.length_c   1.000
_cell.angle_alpha   90.00
_cell.angle_beta   90.00
_cell.angle_gamma   90.00
#
_symmetry.space_group_name_H-M   'P 1'
#
loop_
_entity.id
_entity.type
_entity.pdbx_description
1 polymer ?
#
loop_
_entity_poly.entity_id
_entity_poly.type
_entity_poly.pdbx_seq_one_letter_code
_entity_poly.pdbx_strand_id
1 'polypeptide(L)' 'MADSSVVHIGENSPEHVALHLMEVISRLEKRPLYAGDPNPADRKWVLETYAQCISTVRNGFYNPD' A
#
# COMPACT_ATOMS: atom_id res chain seq x y z
N MET A 1 10.65 -28.96 24.71
CA MET A 1 10.68 -28.39 23.35
C MET A 1 9.47 -27.47 23.23
N ALA A 2 9.59 -26.23 23.70
CA ALA A 2 8.55 -25.23 23.52
C ALA A 2 8.85 -24.55 22.18
N ASP A 3 8.20 -25.03 21.13
CA ASP A 3 8.22 -24.39 19.82
C ASP A 3 7.44 -23.08 19.94
N SER A 4 8.15 -22.02 20.30
CA SER A 4 7.60 -20.66 20.28
C SER A 4 7.48 -20.26 18.83
N SER A 5 6.33 -20.53 18.20
CA SER A 5 6.01 -19.94 16.91
C SER A 5 5.97 -18.43 17.09
N VAL A 6 7.07 -17.75 16.78
CA VAL A 6 7.11 -16.30 16.69
C VAL A 6 6.22 -15.94 15.51
N VAL A 7 4.97 -15.61 15.81
CA VAL A 7 4.03 -15.09 14.84
C VAL A 7 4.58 -13.72 14.43
N HIS A 8 5.25 -13.66 13.29
CA HIS A 8 5.66 -12.41 12.66
C HIS A 8 4.42 -11.73 12.09
N ILE A 9 3.59 -11.17 12.97
CA ILE A 9 2.39 -10.43 12.59
C ILE A 9 2.84 -9.09 12.02
N GLY A 10 2.92 -9.01 10.69
CA GLY A 10 2.57 -7.76 9.99
C GLY A 10 3.69 -6.96 9.33
N GLU A 11 4.98 -7.20 9.59
CA GLU A 11 6.06 -6.38 8.98
C GLU A 11 6.39 -6.76 7.52
N ASN A 12 5.91 -7.90 7.03
CA ASN A 12 6.05 -8.32 5.62
C ASN A 12 4.73 -8.81 5.03
N SER A 13 3.60 -8.38 5.59
CA SER A 13 2.31 -8.72 4.98
C SER A 13 2.19 -7.96 3.65
N PRO A 14 1.54 -8.53 2.63
CA PRO A 14 1.37 -7.87 1.34
C PRO A 14 0.64 -6.52 1.48
N GLU A 15 -0.19 -6.35 2.51
CA GLU A 15 -0.86 -5.10 2.84
C GLU A 15 0.12 -4.02 3.30
N HIS A 16 1.12 -4.38 4.13
CA HIS A 16 2.15 -3.46 4.59
C HIS A 16 3.02 -2.97 3.42
N VAL A 17 3.45 -3.89 2.56
CA VAL A 17 4.23 -3.56 1.36
C VAL A 17 3.41 -2.72 0.38
N ALA A 18 2.11 -3.01 0.22
CA ALA A 18 1.22 -2.23 -0.64
C ALA A 18 1.02 -0.80 -0.12
N LEU A 19 0.89 -0.61 1.20
CA LEU A 19 0.80 0.71 1.81
C LEU A 19 2.09 1.50 1.59
N HIS A 20 3.25 0.87 1.82
CA HIS A 20 4.54 1.52 1.59
C HIS A 20 4.73 1.90 0.11
N LEU A 21 4.31 1.05 -0.83
CA LEU A 21 4.34 1.36 -2.26
C LEU A 21 3.44 2.56 -2.59
N MET A 22 2.23 2.59 -2.03
CA MET A 22 1.30 3.71 -2.19
C MET A 22 1.86 5.03 -1.65
N GLU A 23 2.56 5.02 -0.52
CA GLU A 23 3.24 6.20 0.03
C GLU A 23 4.37 6.72 -0.88
N VAL A 24 5.07 5.84 -1.59
CA VAL A 24 6.08 6.24 -2.58
C VAL A 24 5.41 6.89 -3.80
N ILE A 25 4.34 6.27 -4.33
CA ILE A 25 3.58 6.80 -5.46
C ILE A 25 2.98 8.17 -5.12
N SER A 26 2.40 8.32 -3.92
CA SER A 26 1.80 9.58 -3.48
C SER A 26 2.80 10.74 -3.47
N ARG A 27 4.07 10.48 -3.09
CA ARG A 27 5.16 11.46 -3.16
C ARG A 27 5.57 11.80 -4.59
N LEU A 28 5.63 10.80 -5.48
CA LEU A 28 5.99 11.00 -6.89
C LEU A 28 4.92 11.81 -7.63
N GLU A 29 3.64 11.53 -7.36
CA GLU A 29 2.51 12.23 -7.97
C GLU A 29 2.14 13.55 -7.30
N LYS A 30 2.83 13.91 -6.20
CA LYS A 30 2.52 15.09 -5.37
C LYS A 30 1.06 15.09 -4.90
N ARG A 31 0.56 13.93 -4.49
CA ARG A 31 -0.79 13.67 -3.98
C ARG A 31 -0.73 13.19 -2.53
N PRO A 32 -0.47 14.08 -1.56
CA PRO A 32 -0.36 13.72 -0.16
C PRO A 32 -1.60 12.99 0.38
N LEU A 33 -1.38 12.00 1.22
CA LEU A 33 -2.42 11.14 1.80
C LEU A 33 -3.09 11.75 3.04
N TYR A 34 -2.52 12.82 3.59
CA TYR A 34 -2.97 13.44 4.83
C TYR A 34 -3.74 14.74 4.56
N ALA A 35 -4.76 14.99 5.38
CA ALA A 35 -5.48 16.25 5.35
C ALA A 35 -4.58 17.38 5.87
N GLY A 36 -4.44 18.46 5.10
CA GLY A 36 -3.65 19.64 5.46
C GLY A 36 -2.70 20.12 4.37
N ASP A 37 -2.43 19.27 3.38
CA ASP A 37 -1.65 19.65 2.21
C ASP A 37 -2.48 20.40 1.16
N PRO A 38 -1.85 21.22 0.30
CA PRO A 38 -2.54 22.06 -0.69
C PRO A 38 -3.28 21.27 -1.79
N ASN A 39 -3.02 19.97 -1.94
CA ASN A 39 -3.68 19.12 -2.94
C ASN A 39 -3.76 17.67 -2.43
N PRO A 40 -4.60 17.38 -1.42
CA PRO A 40 -4.70 16.04 -0.86
C PRO A 40 -5.25 15.08 -1.90
N ALA A 41 -4.85 13.82 -1.80
CA ALA A 41 -5.37 12.76 -2.65
C ALA A 41 -6.88 12.61 -2.46
N ASP A 42 -7.64 12.64 -3.56
CA ASP A 42 -9.07 12.37 -3.52
C ASP A 42 -9.36 10.92 -3.12
N ARG A 43 -10.51 10.71 -2.47
CA ARG A 43 -10.96 9.37 -2.04
C ARG A 43 -10.88 8.33 -3.16
N LYS A 44 -11.25 8.72 -4.39
CA LYS A 44 -11.23 7.82 -5.55
C LYS A 44 -9.80 7.36 -5.87
N TRP A 45 -8.87 8.31 -5.96
CA TRP A 45 -7.46 8.02 -6.23
C TRP A 45 -6.87 7.13 -5.14
N VAL A 46 -7.15 7.41 -3.86
CA VAL A 46 -6.65 6.61 -2.74
C VAL A 46 -7.09 5.14 -2.86
N LEU A 47 -8.37 4.89 -3.14
CA LEU A 47 -8.89 3.52 -3.25
C LEU A 47 -8.38 2.79 -4.50
N GLU A 48 -8.31 3.47 -5.65
CA GLU A 48 -7.82 2.90 -6.89
C GLU A 48 -6.32 2.57 -6.81
N THR A 49 -5.51 3.51 -6.33
CA THR A 49 -4.06 3.33 -6.18
C THR A 49 -3.74 2.23 -5.16
N TYR A 50 -4.45 2.17 -4.03
CA TYR A 50 -4.26 1.08 -3.08
C TYR A 50 -4.61 -0.29 -3.69
N ALA A 51 -5.69 -0.38 -4.46
CA ALA A 51 -6.08 -1.60 -5.17
C ALA A 51 -5.01 -2.06 -6.18
N GLN A 52 -4.39 -1.11 -6.90
CA GLN A 52 -3.27 -1.40 -7.79
C GLN A 52 -2.03 -1.87 -7.02
N CYS A 53 -1.69 -1.22 -5.90
CA CYS A 53 -0.57 -1.61 -5.06
C CYS A 53 -0.75 -3.02 -4.49
N ILE A 54 -1.91 -3.33 -3.90
CA ILE A 54 -2.15 -4.65 -3.31
C ILE A 54 -2.21 -5.75 -4.37
N SER A 55 -2.78 -5.47 -5.55
CA SER A 55 -2.74 -6.40 -6.68
C SER A 55 -1.31 -6.67 -7.13
N THR A 56 -0.48 -5.63 -7.25
CA THR A 56 0.93 -5.75 -7.67
C THR A 56 1.73 -6.59 -6.68
N VAL A 57 1.55 -6.34 -5.39
CA VAL A 57 2.27 -7.07 -4.33
C VAL A 57 1.82 -8.53 -4.24
N ARG A 58 0.52 -8.80 -4.39
CA ARG A 58 -0.02 -10.17 -4.26
C ARG A 58 0.20 -11.04 -5.51
N ASN A 59 0.11 -10.46 -6.70
CA ASN A 59 0.20 -11.22 -7.96
C ASN A 59 1.59 -11.16 -8.60
N GLY A 60 2.50 -10.32 -8.10
CA GLY A 60 3.84 -10.12 -8.68
C GLY A 60 3.85 -9.30 -9.98
N PHE A 61 2.67 -8.96 -10.51
CA PHE A 61 2.45 -8.08 -11.66
C PHE A 61 0.99 -7.58 -11.65
N TYR A 62 0.76 -6.35 -12.13
CA TYR A 62 -0.58 -5.78 -12.28
C TYR A 62 -1.18 -6.22 -13.63
N ASN A 63 -2.36 -6.86 -13.62
CA ASN A 63 -3.13 -7.19 -14.82
C ASN A 63 -4.40 -6.32 -14.86
N PRO A 64 -4.47 -5.30 -15.74
CA PRO A 64 -5.67 -4.51 -15.95
C PRO A 64 -6.62 -5.24 -16.90
N ASP A 65 -7.47 -6.12 -16.36
CA ASP A 65 -8.66 -6.61 -17.06
C ASP A 65 -9.90 -5.82 -16.59
#